data_AF-A0A4Q3UMN0-F1
#
_entry.id   AF-A0A4Q3UMN0-F1
#
_cell.length_a   1.000
_cell.length_b   1.000
_cell.length_c   1.000
_cell.angle_alpha   90.00
_cell.angle_beta   90.00
_cell.angle_gamma   90.00
#
_symmetry.space_group_name_H-M   'P 1'
#
loop_
_entity.id
_entity.type
_entity.pdbx_description
1 polymer ?
#
loop_
_entity_poly.entity_id
_entity_poly.type
_entity_poly.pdbx_seq_one_letter_code
_entity_poly.pdbx_strand_id
1 'polypeptide(L)' 'EWVQDLQNFFWEENQVNERLTKIMRHSYHAVEATMKGHKTDMRTAALIIGVKRVADATVRRGIFP' A
#
# COMPACT_ATOMS: atom_id res chain seq x y z
N GLU A 1 -13.78 -7.91 1.42
CA GLU A 1 -13.60 -9.30 0.96
C GLU A 1 -12.60 -10.05 1.84
N TRP A 2 -11.31 -10.23 1.49
CA TRP A 2 -10.43 -11.18 2.21
C TRP A 2 -10.29 -10.99 3.74
N VAL A 3 -10.24 -9.75 4.25
CA VAL A 3 -10.19 -9.49 5.71
C VAL A 3 -11.55 -9.72 6.40
N GLN A 4 -12.65 -9.55 5.66
CA GLN A 4 -14.02 -9.72 6.18
C GLN A 4 -14.38 -11.21 6.29
N ASP A 5 -13.94 -12.03 5.32
CA ASP A 5 -14.15 -13.47 5.32
C ASP A 5 -13.40 -14.18 6.46
N LEU A 6 -12.30 -13.59 6.96
CA LEU A 6 -11.52 -14.14 8.06
C LEU A 6 -12.13 -13.87 9.45
N GLN A 7 -13.03 -12.89 9.58
CA GLN A 7 -13.57 -12.44 10.88
C GLN A 7 -15.09 -12.62 11.02
N ASN A 8 -15.78 -13.13 9.99
CA ASN A 8 -17.23 -13.35 9.96
C ASN A 8 -18.03 -12.13 10.47
N PHE A 9 -17.51 -10.93 10.22
CA PHE A 9 -18.07 -9.64 10.60
C PHE A 9 -18.13 -8.76 9.35
N PHE A 10 -19.34 -8.61 8.81
CA PHE A 10 -19.60 -7.72 7.68
C PHE A 10 -19.59 -6.28 8.17
N TRP A 11 -18.77 -5.43 7.56
CA TRP A 11 -18.81 -3.99 7.82
C TRP A 11 -19.94 -3.36 7.04
N GLU A 12 -20.55 -2.35 7.63
CA GLU A 12 -21.49 -1.48 6.94
C GLU A 12 -20.77 -0.72 5.81
N GLU A 13 -21.49 -0.35 4.75
CA GLU A 13 -20.93 0.30 3.56
C GLU A 13 -20.14 1.57 3.91
N ASN A 14 -20.62 2.35 4.89
CA ASN A 14 -19.95 3.55 5.37
C ASN A 14 -18.55 3.25 5.96
N GLN A 15 -18.41 2.16 6.72
CA GLN A 15 -17.15 1.72 7.32
C GLN A 15 -16.16 1.22 6.26
N VAL A 16 -16.66 0.56 5.21
CA VAL A 16 -15.85 0.17 4.05
C VAL A 16 -15.31 1.40 3.35
N ASN A 17 -16.18 2.37 3.06
CA ASN A 17 -15.81 3.61 2.38
C ASN A 17 -14.81 4.44 3.19
N GLU A 18 -15.01 4.58 4.50
CA GLU A 18 -14.08 5.32 5.36
C GLU A 18 -12.67 4.68 5.37
N ARG A 19 -12.61 3.35 5.50
CA ARG A 19 -11.34 2.61 5.44
C ARG A 19 -10.67 2.73 4.08
N LEU A 20 -11.44 2.63 3.00
CA LEU A 20 -10.93 2.82 1.64
C LEU A 20 -10.35 4.22 1.48
N THR A 21 -11.08 5.27 1.86
CA THR A 21 -10.60 6.66 1.79
C THR A 21 -9.30 6.83 2.56
N LYS A 22 -9.19 6.26 3.77
CA LYS A 22 -7.97 6.33 4.57
C LYS A 22 -6.78 5.67 3.87
N ILE A 23 -6.96 4.48 3.30
CA ILE A 23 -5.91 3.75 2.57
C ILE A 23 -5.48 4.51 1.31
N MET A 24 -6.45 5.04 0.56
CA MET A 24 -6.19 5.75 -0.69
C MET A 24 -5.45 7.07 -0.44
N ARG A 25 -5.87 7.85 0.57
CA ARG A 25 -5.17 9.08 0.96
C ARG A 25 -3.72 8.81 1.38
N HIS A 26 -3.52 7.80 2.22
CA HIS A 26 -2.17 7.43 2.63
C HIS A 26 -1.29 7.00 1.44
N SER A 27 -1.85 6.18 0.54
CA SER A 27 -1.15 5.71 -0.66
C SER A 27 -0.78 6.88 -1.59
N TYR A 28 -1.70 7.83 -1.79
CA TYR A 28 -1.46 9.02 -2.59
C TYR A 28 -0.30 9.86 -2.04
N HIS A 29 -0.32 10.18 -0.73
CA HIS A 29 0.75 10.98 -0.11
C HIS A 29 2.12 10.28 -0.19
N ALA A 30 2.17 8.96 -0.08
CA ALA A 30 3.40 8.20 -0.24
C ALA A 30 3.97 8.32 -1.67
N VAL A 31 3.11 8.21 -2.69
CA VAL A 31 3.50 8.39 -4.10
C VAL A 31 3.98 9.81 -4.34
N GLU A 32 3.25 10.82 -3.85
CA GLU A 32 3.61 12.23 -4.01
C GLU A 32 4.97 12.56 -3.37
N ALA A 33 5.21 12.08 -2.15
CA ALA A 33 6.48 12.25 -1.46
C ALA A 33 7.64 11.59 -2.21
N THR A 34 7.43 10.37 -2.72
CA THR A 34 8.44 9.63 -3.50
C THR A 34 8.74 10.32 -4.82
N MET A 35 7.70 10.79 -5.51
CA MET A 35 7.80 11.57 -6.75
C MET A 35 8.67 12.82 -6.54
N LYS A 36 8.40 13.59 -5.48
CA LYS A 36 9.18 14.79 -5.12
C LYS A 36 10.62 14.46 -4.73
N GLY A 37 10.83 13.40 -3.96
CA GLY A 37 12.17 12.98 -3.51
C GLY A 37 13.07 12.46 -4.63
N HIS A 38 12.49 11.74 -5.60
CA HIS A 38 13.22 11.16 -6.74
C HIS A 38 13.16 12.00 -8.02
N LYS A 39 12.37 13.09 -8.04
CA LYS A 39 12.15 13.97 -9.20
C LYS A 39 11.67 13.20 -10.44
N THR A 40 10.74 12.28 -10.25
CA THR A 40 10.14 11.48 -11.33
C THR A 40 8.66 11.83 -11.52
N ASP A 41 7.98 11.20 -12.47
CA ASP A 41 6.52 11.24 -12.55
C ASP A 41 5.86 10.30 -11.50
N MET A 42 4.54 10.45 -11.31
CA MET A 42 3.77 9.67 -10.33
C MET A 42 3.72 8.17 -10.64
N ARG A 43 3.71 7.76 -11.91
CA ARG A 43 3.70 6.34 -12.30
C ARG A 43 5.01 5.69 -11.89
N THR A 44 6.12 6.34 -12.21
CA THR A 44 7.46 5.88 -11.81
C THR A 44 7.60 5.84 -10.29
N ALA A 45 7.13 6.85 -9.57
CA ALA A 45 7.14 6.86 -8.10
C ALA A 45 6.34 5.71 -7.48
N ALA A 46 5.17 5.38 -8.05
CA ALA A 46 4.37 4.24 -7.60
C ALA A 46 5.11 2.90 -7.82
N LEU A 47 5.80 2.74 -8.96
CA LEU A 47 6.65 1.57 -9.23
C LEU A 47 7.80 1.46 -8.23
N ILE A 48 8.47 2.57 -7.91
CA ILE A 48 9.54 2.61 -6.88
C ILE A 48 9.02 2.08 -5.55
N ILE A 49 7.86 2.54 -5.09
CA ILE A 49 7.26 2.06 -3.82
C ILE A 49 6.96 0.56 -3.89
N GLY A 50 6.38 0.09 -5.00
CA GLY A 50 6.04 -1.32 -5.18
C GLY A 50 7.27 -2.24 -5.10
N VAL A 51 8.30 -1.93 -5.88
CA VAL A 51 9.56 -2.69 -5.92
C VAL A 51 10.26 -2.65 -4.56
N LYS A 52 10.35 -1.47 -3.95
CA LYS A 52 10.99 -1.29 -2.63
C LYS A 52 10.32 -2.15 -1.55
N ARG A 53 8.99 -2.20 -1.50
CA ARG A 53 8.26 -3.02 -0.51
C ARG A 53 8.59 -4.51 -0.63
N VAL A 54 8.67 -5.03 -1.85
CA VAL A 54 9.02 -6.44 -2.09
C VAL A 54 10.48 -6.69 -1.74
N ALA A 55 11.39 -5.82 -2.16
CA ALA A 55 12.81 -5.91 -1.84
C ALA A 55 13.04 -5.90 -0.31
N ASP A 56 12.41 -4.97 0.41
CA ASP A 56 12.51 -4.86 1.87
C ASP A 56 11.94 -6.09 2.59
N ALA A 57 10.91 -6.73 2.03
CA ALA A 57 10.37 -7.97 2.57
C ALA A 57 11.31 -9.15 2.34
N THR A 58 11.90 -9.26 1.14
CA THR A 58 12.90 -10.28 0.80
C THR A 58 14.14 -10.17 1.67
N VAL A 59 14.68 -8.95 1.82
CA VAL A 59 15.84 -8.69 2.68
C VAL A 59 15.56 -9.07 4.13
N ARG A 60 14.40 -8.68 4.67
CA ARG A 60 14.02 -9.01 6.06
C ARG A 60 13.80 -10.49 6.28
N ARG A 61 13.20 -11.20 5.32
CA ARG A 61 12.97 -12.65 5.42
C ARG A 61 14.28 -13.45 5.27
N GLY A 62 15.29 -12.85 4.64
CA GLY A 62 16.51 -13.53 4.25
C GLY A 62 16.30 -14.48 3.07
N ILE A 63 17.40 -14.95 2.49
CA ILE A 63 17.37 -16.05 1.52
C ILE A 63 17.78 -17.30 2.29
N PHE A 64 16.81 -18.15 2.58
CA PHE A 64 16.97 -19.41 3.30
C PHE A 64 16.22 -20.49 2.51
N PRO A 65 16.76 -21.71 2.36
CA PRO A 65 15.91 -22.89 2.36
C PRO A 65 15.43 -23.16 3.79
#